data_AF-A0A9W8TH60-F1
#
_entry.id   AF-A0A9W8TH60-F1
#
_cell.length_a   1.000
_cell.length_b   1.000
_cell.length_c   1.000
_cell.angle_alpha   90.00
_cell.angle_beta   90.00
_cell.angle_gamma   90.00
#
_symmetry.space_group_name_H-M   'P 1'
#
loop_
_entity.id
_entity.type
_entity.pdbx_description
1 polymer ?
#
loop_
_entity_poly.entity_id
_entity_poly.type
_entity_poly.pdbx_seq_one_letter_code
_entity_poly.pdbx_strand_id
1 'polypeptide(L)'
;MFTVHSSHGRALYSPFLLIHRRLFSARGRPSTTAPSTVPIKPILQPHGPVAEQLAATGLWDRILRTSRAKAADASTKIRSPKKASKPVGDKSRVNVVSDKLCDDILSYIGPSLERHRGCDVIDLFPGAGLWSSKLHQFLEPRSHLLLEPDAELYKPFLQPLLDQPGTTLIPKSGIIWRELNSVLTPEFLPHQTIPDDITARNDTLLVTANLCLHPKKRFLRFDSIARLVLHQFIDAPRTGTLFQRYGLVRMLIWATPEDMASFLPRTIQKRRRQAIECDFTLEWMQEVCGKELASEYYIRDEAIDQASLAATIERMRAANLEMPAGRESAAFLEALKREEVPVPGMQPPTMTRRYHNVLADLVATTAEQGGLNKDSQEFKTMRLYGWRATTDVRKGERFHNLTQGLDKILALYASGKATAEEIAAAEFAWQREVRELPKTLAFEFSTYKDNLPKSSSPR
;
A
#
# COMPACT_ATOMS: atom_id res chain seq x y z
N MET A 1 6.01 -20.27 51.31
CA MET A 1 7.29 -20.96 51.05
C MET A 1 6.98 -22.10 50.09
N PHE A 2 6.98 -21.83 48.78
CA PHE A 2 6.80 -22.83 47.73
C PHE A 2 7.75 -22.47 46.59
N THR A 3 8.69 -23.38 46.35
CA THR A 3 9.71 -23.31 45.31
C THR A 3 9.16 -23.90 44.02
N VAL A 4 8.98 -23.07 43.00
CA VAL A 4 8.67 -23.51 41.63
C VAL A 4 9.99 -23.77 40.91
N HIS A 5 10.25 -25.04 40.57
CA HIS A 5 11.34 -25.41 39.65
C HIS A 5 10.93 -25.02 38.22
N SER A 6 11.56 -23.99 37.65
CA SER A 6 11.44 -23.72 36.23
C SER A 6 12.39 -24.63 35.46
N SER A 7 11.86 -25.50 34.62
CA SER A 7 12.60 -26.17 33.56
C SER A 7 12.85 -25.19 32.41
N HIS A 8 13.83 -24.31 32.57
CA HIS A 8 14.39 -23.57 31.45
C HIS A 8 15.17 -24.54 30.56
N GLY A 9 14.54 -24.99 29.47
CA GLY A 9 15.24 -25.54 28.33
C GLY A 9 16.28 -24.53 27.86
N ARG A 10 17.55 -24.95 27.88
CA ARG A 10 18.68 -24.19 27.35
C ARG A 10 18.49 -23.99 25.85
N ALA A 11 17.86 -22.89 25.46
CA ALA A 11 18.12 -22.31 24.15
C ALA A 11 19.57 -21.79 24.18
N LEU A 12 20.46 -22.48 23.47
CA LEU A 12 21.84 -22.07 23.27
C LEU A 12 21.83 -20.75 22.49
N TYR A 13 21.91 -19.65 23.22
CA TYR A 13 22.25 -18.34 22.70
C TYR A 13 23.70 -18.39 22.20
N SER A 14 23.89 -18.34 20.88
CA SER A 14 25.21 -18.04 20.29
C SER A 14 25.57 -16.57 20.58
N PRO A 15 26.68 -16.28 21.28
CA PRO A 15 27.03 -14.92 21.69
C PRO A 15 27.74 -14.09 20.60
N PHE A 16 27.82 -14.56 19.34
CA PHE A 16 28.68 -13.94 18.32
C PHE A 16 27.96 -13.12 17.23
N LEU A 17 26.66 -12.84 17.38
CA LEU A 17 25.91 -11.89 16.52
C LEU A 17 25.73 -10.50 17.12
N LEU A 18 26.58 -10.10 18.07
CA LEU A 18 26.68 -8.72 18.53
C LEU A 18 27.71 -7.95 17.68
N ILE A 19 27.40 -7.77 16.39
CA ILE A 19 28.02 -6.69 15.63
C ILE A 19 27.44 -5.38 16.17
N HIS A 20 28.32 -4.58 16.77
CA HIS A 20 28.04 -3.26 17.33
C HIS A 20 26.92 -2.49 16.62
N ARG A 21 25.78 -2.38 17.30
CA ARG A 21 24.59 -1.59 16.91
C ARG A 21 24.78 -0.08 17.16
N ARG A 22 25.98 0.45 16.90
CA ARG A 22 26.27 1.88 16.94
C ARG A 22 27.01 2.24 15.65
N LEU A 23 26.23 2.64 14.63
CA LEU A 23 26.59 3.55 13.53
C LEU A 23 25.37 3.73 12.60
N PHE A 24 24.18 3.96 13.15
CA PHE A 24 23.04 4.45 12.37
C PHE A 24 23.11 5.98 12.30
N SER A 25 24.01 6.48 11.46
CA SER A 25 23.99 7.86 10.98
C SER A 25 24.73 7.95 9.64
N ALA A 26 24.36 7.10 8.68
CA ALA A 26 24.46 7.51 7.29
C ALA A 26 23.28 8.46 7.05
N ARG A 27 23.50 9.76 7.29
CA ARG A 27 22.71 10.82 6.67
C ARG A 27 22.88 10.68 5.16
N GLY A 28 22.15 9.75 4.55
CA GLY A 28 21.65 9.99 3.22
C GLY A 28 20.84 11.27 3.36
N ARG A 29 21.40 12.39 2.89
CA ARG A 29 20.63 13.62 2.75
C ARG A 29 19.31 13.20 2.12
N PRO A 30 18.14 13.51 2.71
CA PRO A 30 16.93 13.44 1.92
C PRO A 30 17.23 14.29 0.69
N SER A 31 17.36 13.64 -0.46
CA SER A 31 17.16 14.34 -1.72
C SER A 31 15.83 15.03 -1.51
N THR A 32 15.91 16.36 -1.39
CA THR A 32 14.79 17.28 -1.35
C THR A 32 13.67 16.67 -2.16
N THR A 33 12.54 16.43 -1.50
CA THR A 33 11.21 16.29 -2.10
C THR A 33 11.29 16.14 -3.61
N ALA A 34 11.21 14.89 -4.11
CA ALA A 34 10.80 14.71 -5.50
C ALA A 34 9.62 15.67 -5.69
N PRO A 35 9.70 16.66 -6.60
CA PRO A 35 8.59 17.58 -6.79
C PRO A 35 7.39 16.69 -7.02
N SER A 36 6.33 16.87 -6.23
CA SER A 36 5.06 16.22 -6.49
C SER A 36 4.83 16.38 -7.98
N THR A 37 4.91 15.30 -8.74
CA THR A 37 4.81 15.36 -10.19
C THR A 37 3.46 15.99 -10.44
N VAL A 38 3.47 17.25 -10.88
CA VAL A 38 2.24 17.96 -11.21
C VAL A 38 1.61 17.10 -12.29
N PRO A 39 0.43 16.49 -12.06
CA PRO A 39 -0.18 15.63 -13.05
C PRO A 39 -0.29 16.40 -14.37
N ILE A 40 0.24 15.82 -15.44
CA ILE A 40 0.30 16.43 -16.77
C ILE A 40 -1.14 16.72 -17.20
N LYS A 41 -1.38 17.86 -17.87
CA LYS A 41 -2.72 18.37 -18.24
C LYS A 41 -3.74 17.35 -18.80
N PRO A 42 -3.41 16.33 -19.61
CA PRO A 42 -4.42 15.38 -20.07
C PRO A 42 -4.95 14.45 -18.97
N ILE A 43 -4.22 14.27 -17.86
CA ILE A 43 -4.60 13.38 -16.73
C ILE A 43 -5.70 14.02 -15.85
N LEU A 44 -5.86 15.34 -15.90
CA LEU A 44 -6.78 16.10 -15.03
C LEU A 44 -8.15 16.37 -15.66
N GLN A 45 -8.49 15.70 -16.76
CA GLN A 45 -9.82 15.84 -17.34
C GLN A 45 -10.84 15.02 -16.53
N PRO A 46 -11.99 15.61 -16.17
CA PRO A 46 -13.07 14.84 -15.56
C PRO A 46 -13.58 13.83 -16.58
N HIS A 47 -13.64 12.57 -16.17
CA HIS A 47 -14.18 11.49 -16.99
C HIS A 47 -15.38 10.87 -16.29
N GLY A 48 -16.54 10.93 -16.92
CA GLY A 48 -17.78 10.37 -16.41
C GLY A 48 -18.65 11.39 -15.66
N PRO A 49 -19.94 11.06 -15.47
CA PRO A 49 -20.95 12.02 -15.03
C PRO A 49 -20.65 12.58 -13.63
N VAL A 50 -20.24 11.74 -12.69
CA VAL A 50 -19.91 12.17 -11.31
C VAL A 50 -18.69 13.10 -11.30
N ALA A 51 -17.65 12.78 -12.09
CA ALA A 51 -16.45 13.61 -12.18
C ALA A 51 -16.75 14.98 -12.80
N GLU A 52 -17.60 15.03 -13.83
CA GLU A 52 -18.04 16.26 -14.48
C GLU A 52 -18.88 17.13 -13.54
N GLN A 53 -19.82 16.53 -12.80
CA GLN A 53 -20.60 17.24 -11.78
C GLN A 53 -19.72 17.78 -10.65
N LEU A 54 -18.74 17.01 -10.17
CA LEU A 54 -17.77 17.48 -9.19
C LEU A 54 -16.93 18.63 -9.75
N ALA A 55 -16.46 18.53 -10.99
CA ALA A 55 -15.72 19.62 -11.63
C ALA A 55 -16.58 20.90 -11.75
N ALA A 56 -17.87 20.76 -12.06
CA ALA A 56 -18.81 21.87 -12.17
C ALA A 56 -19.02 22.64 -10.85
N THR A 57 -18.74 22.03 -9.68
CA THR A 57 -18.77 22.75 -8.40
C THR A 57 -17.73 23.87 -8.29
N GLY A 58 -16.67 23.83 -9.11
CA GLY A 58 -15.58 24.81 -9.09
C GLY A 58 -14.67 24.73 -7.85
N LEU A 59 -14.82 23.70 -6.99
CA LEU A 59 -14.05 23.56 -5.75
C LEU A 59 -12.53 23.47 -6.02
N TRP A 60 -12.16 22.82 -7.13
CA TRP A 60 -10.77 22.51 -7.51
C TRP A 60 -10.12 23.52 -8.49
N ASP A 61 -10.84 24.55 -8.95
CA ASP A 61 -10.37 25.51 -9.96
C ASP A 61 -9.06 26.22 -9.61
N ARG A 62 -8.78 26.41 -8.31
CA ARG A 62 -7.56 27.08 -7.86
C ARG A 62 -6.32 26.18 -7.93
N ILE A 63 -6.47 24.87 -7.75
CA ILE A 63 -5.37 23.90 -7.86
C ILE A 63 -4.87 23.85 -9.31
N LEU A 64 -5.80 23.93 -10.27
CA LEU A 64 -5.49 24.03 -11.70
C LEU A 64 -4.81 25.36 -12.06
N ARG A 65 -5.18 26.47 -11.41
CA ARG A 65 -4.58 27.80 -11.66
C ARG A 65 -3.16 27.97 -11.12
N THR A 66 -2.78 27.34 -10.01
CA THR A 66 -1.40 27.39 -9.49
C THR A 66 -0.37 26.71 -10.40
N SER A 67 -0.80 25.80 -11.29
CA SER A 67 0.05 25.27 -12.37
C SER A 67 0.18 26.22 -13.57
N ARG A 68 -0.81 27.12 -13.77
CA ARG A 68 -0.88 28.07 -14.88
C ARG A 68 -0.11 29.37 -14.61
N ALA A 69 -0.04 29.81 -13.36
CA ALA A 69 0.59 31.08 -12.98
C ALA A 69 2.14 31.09 -13.01
N LYS A 70 2.78 29.95 -13.34
CA LYS A 70 4.24 29.89 -13.57
C LYS A 70 4.64 29.94 -15.05
N ALA A 71 3.68 30.05 -15.98
CA ALA A 71 3.95 29.95 -17.42
C ALA A 71 3.28 31.03 -18.30
N ALA A 72 2.62 32.03 -17.71
CA ALA A 72 2.04 33.12 -18.50
C ALA A 72 2.25 34.46 -17.77
N ASP A 73 3.03 35.28 -18.46
CA ASP A 73 3.48 36.61 -18.10
C ASP A 73 2.34 37.63 -18.01
N ALA A 74 2.71 38.80 -17.48
CA ALA A 74 1.95 40.02 -17.44
C ALA A 74 1.26 40.36 -18.76
N SER A 75 -0.07 40.40 -18.76
CA SER A 75 -0.88 41.41 -19.46
C SER A 75 -2.36 41.03 -19.35
N THR A 76 -3.22 42.03 -19.47
CA THR A 76 -4.70 41.95 -19.50
C THR A 76 -5.41 41.84 -18.14
N LYS A 77 -5.63 43.01 -17.52
CA LYS A 77 -6.67 43.25 -16.51
C LYS A 77 -8.05 43.15 -17.18
N ILE A 78 -8.64 41.96 -17.21
CA ILE A 78 -10.06 41.78 -17.55
C ILE A 78 -10.88 41.86 -16.25
N ARG A 79 -11.87 42.76 -16.25
CA ARG A 79 -12.83 42.98 -15.15
C ARG A 79 -13.44 41.65 -14.67
N SER A 80 -13.30 41.38 -13.38
CA SER A 80 -13.87 40.19 -12.73
C SER A 80 -15.40 40.26 -12.69
N PRO A 81 -16.14 39.23 -13.16
CA PRO A 81 -17.58 39.14 -12.95
C PRO A 81 -17.89 38.98 -11.45
N LYS A 82 -19.12 39.34 -11.05
CA LYS A 82 -19.63 39.32 -9.67
C LYS A 82 -19.29 37.98 -8.99
N LYS A 83 -18.70 38.04 -7.78
CA LYS A 83 -18.29 36.88 -6.99
C LYS A 83 -19.52 36.01 -6.66
N ALA A 84 -19.72 34.93 -7.41
CA ALA A 84 -20.47 33.79 -6.89
C ALA A 84 -19.82 33.37 -5.55
N SER A 85 -20.63 33.01 -4.56
CA SER A 85 -20.12 32.47 -3.30
C SER A 85 -19.21 31.29 -3.61
N LYS A 86 -17.99 31.30 -3.06
CA LYS A 86 -17.05 30.21 -3.30
C LYS A 86 -17.63 28.95 -2.62
N PRO A 87 -17.60 27.78 -3.27
CA PRO A 87 -17.99 26.54 -2.61
C PRO A 87 -17.11 26.37 -1.36
N VAL A 88 -17.76 26.11 -0.22
CA VAL A 88 -17.11 25.79 1.04
C VAL A 88 -16.97 24.26 1.08
N GLY A 89 -15.74 23.77 1.21
CA GLY A 89 -15.45 22.35 1.28
C GLY A 89 -13.96 22.04 1.20
N ASP A 90 -13.59 20.81 1.55
CA ASP A 90 -12.21 20.36 1.52
C ASP A 90 -11.70 20.09 0.09
N LYS A 91 -10.90 21.01 -0.43
CA LYS A 91 -10.26 20.94 -1.75
C LYS A 91 -9.26 19.81 -1.92
N SER A 92 -8.80 19.21 -0.82
CA SER A 92 -7.88 18.09 -0.88
C SER A 92 -8.57 16.73 -1.00
N ARG A 93 -9.91 16.66 -0.88
CA ARG A 93 -10.64 15.40 -0.97
C ARG A 93 -10.45 14.76 -2.34
N VAL A 94 -10.11 13.47 -2.34
CA VAL A 94 -10.16 12.63 -3.54
C VAL A 94 -11.44 11.81 -3.48
N ASN A 95 -12.28 11.93 -4.50
CA ASN A 95 -13.55 11.22 -4.60
C ASN A 95 -13.42 10.00 -5.53
N VAL A 96 -14.17 8.94 -5.22
CA VAL A 96 -14.34 7.79 -6.13
C VAL A 96 -15.40 8.18 -7.16
N VAL A 97 -15.03 8.18 -8.44
CA VAL A 97 -15.88 8.67 -9.55
C VAL A 97 -16.10 7.64 -10.66
N SER A 98 -15.41 6.50 -10.61
CA SER A 98 -15.49 5.45 -11.63
C SER A 98 -16.52 4.41 -11.21
N ASP A 99 -17.67 4.40 -11.88
CA ASP A 99 -18.76 3.45 -11.63
C ASP A 99 -18.28 2.00 -11.84
N LYS A 100 -17.65 1.75 -12.98
CA LYS A 100 -17.02 0.47 -13.32
C LYS A 100 -16.01 0.02 -12.26
N LEU A 101 -15.22 0.92 -11.67
CA LEU A 101 -14.29 0.53 -10.61
C LEU A 101 -15.02 -0.03 -9.38
N CYS A 102 -16.14 0.56 -8.98
CA CYS A 102 -16.92 0.08 -7.85
C CYS A 102 -17.52 -1.30 -8.14
N ASP A 103 -18.05 -1.52 -9.34
CA ASP A 103 -18.58 -2.82 -9.77
C ASP A 103 -17.48 -3.88 -9.85
N ASP A 104 -16.35 -3.53 -10.45
CA ASP A 104 -15.16 -4.38 -10.52
C ASP A 104 -14.71 -4.78 -9.10
N ILE A 105 -14.75 -3.88 -8.12
CA ILE A 105 -14.39 -4.18 -6.72
C ILE A 105 -15.37 -5.17 -6.09
N LEU A 106 -16.68 -4.88 -6.21
CA LEU A 106 -17.71 -5.72 -5.61
C LEU A 106 -17.75 -7.11 -6.23
N SER A 107 -17.34 -7.29 -7.49
CA SER A 107 -17.32 -8.62 -8.11
C SER A 107 -16.38 -9.61 -7.41
N TYR A 108 -15.22 -9.16 -6.90
CA TYR A 108 -14.28 -10.06 -6.22
C TYR A 108 -14.36 -10.02 -4.69
N ILE A 109 -14.72 -8.90 -4.05
CA ILE A 109 -14.90 -8.89 -2.58
C ILE A 109 -16.33 -9.26 -2.14
N GLY A 110 -17.30 -9.17 -3.05
CA GLY A 110 -18.72 -9.40 -2.80
C GLY A 110 -19.01 -10.71 -2.07
N PRO A 111 -18.49 -11.88 -2.51
CA PRO A 111 -18.68 -13.14 -1.80
C PRO A 111 -18.27 -13.09 -0.32
N SER A 112 -17.20 -12.35 0.01
CA SER A 112 -16.75 -12.16 1.40
C SER A 112 -17.62 -11.17 2.19
N LEU A 113 -18.38 -10.33 1.50
CA LEU A 113 -19.26 -9.32 2.08
C LEU A 113 -20.68 -9.84 2.33
N GLU A 114 -21.09 -10.98 1.76
CA GLU A 114 -22.47 -11.48 1.90
C GLU A 114 -22.91 -11.75 3.32
N ARG A 115 -21.96 -12.09 4.19
CA ARG A 115 -22.19 -12.20 5.64
C ARG A 115 -22.67 -10.88 6.30
N HIS A 116 -22.48 -9.73 5.65
CA HIS A 116 -22.92 -8.41 6.10
C HIS A 116 -24.20 -7.95 5.38
N ARG A 117 -24.92 -8.80 4.64
CA ARG A 117 -26.22 -8.41 4.09
C ARG A 117 -27.18 -8.03 5.21
N GLY A 118 -27.91 -6.93 5.04
CA GLY A 118 -28.76 -6.38 6.08
C GLY A 118 -28.00 -5.87 7.31
N CYS A 119 -26.72 -5.51 7.22
CA CYS A 119 -26.00 -4.90 8.35
C CYS A 119 -26.40 -3.43 8.58
N ASP A 120 -25.88 -2.84 9.65
CA ASP A 120 -25.77 -1.39 9.78
C ASP A 120 -24.46 -0.93 9.13
N VAL A 121 -24.49 0.18 8.39
CA VAL A 121 -23.32 0.73 7.70
C VAL A 121 -23.00 2.12 8.24
N ILE A 122 -21.76 2.33 8.64
CA ILE A 122 -21.22 3.66 8.96
C ILE A 122 -20.26 4.07 7.83
N ASP A 123 -20.60 5.13 7.10
CA ASP A 123 -19.80 5.66 6.02
C ASP A 123 -19.15 6.99 6.43
N LEU A 124 -17.81 6.98 6.55
CA LEU A 124 -17.03 8.14 6.94
C LEU A 124 -16.49 8.84 5.69
N PHE A 125 -16.89 10.10 5.49
CA PHE A 125 -16.54 10.90 4.31
C PHE A 125 -16.96 10.26 2.98
N PRO A 126 -18.26 9.96 2.78
CA PRO A 126 -18.75 9.39 1.52
C PRO A 126 -18.46 10.29 0.32
N GLY A 127 -18.32 11.62 0.51
CA GLY A 127 -18.06 12.57 -0.56
C GLY A 127 -19.13 12.48 -1.65
N ALA A 128 -18.73 12.19 -2.88
CA ALA A 128 -19.66 12.03 -4.00
C ALA A 128 -20.60 10.82 -3.88
N GLY A 129 -20.39 9.90 -2.92
CA GLY A 129 -21.33 8.83 -2.58
C GLY A 129 -21.46 7.69 -3.59
N LEU A 130 -20.64 7.65 -4.65
CA LEU A 130 -20.71 6.60 -5.67
C LEU A 130 -20.45 5.21 -5.09
N TRP A 131 -19.35 5.08 -4.34
CA TRP A 131 -19.02 3.85 -3.62
C TRP A 131 -20.08 3.49 -2.58
N SER A 132 -20.54 4.47 -1.81
CA SER A 132 -21.60 4.32 -0.80
C SER A 132 -22.90 3.79 -1.41
N SER A 133 -23.28 4.30 -2.58
CA SER A 133 -24.49 3.88 -3.29
C SER A 133 -24.38 2.44 -3.79
N LYS A 134 -23.25 2.07 -4.39
CA LYS A 134 -22.99 0.69 -4.84
C LYS A 134 -22.96 -0.30 -3.68
N LEU A 135 -22.31 0.08 -2.58
CA LEU A 135 -22.25 -0.73 -1.37
C LEU A 135 -23.63 -0.90 -0.72
N HIS A 136 -24.44 0.16 -0.67
CA HIS A 136 -25.81 0.10 -0.16
C HIS A 136 -26.71 -0.82 -0.99
N GLN A 137 -26.66 -0.72 -2.32
CA GLN A 137 -27.39 -1.62 -3.23
C GLN A 137 -26.97 -3.08 -3.04
N PHE A 138 -25.68 -3.32 -2.83
CA PHE A 138 -25.14 -4.66 -2.65
C PHE A 138 -25.55 -5.27 -1.30
N LEU A 139 -25.43 -4.52 -0.20
CA LEU A 139 -25.64 -5.02 1.16
C LEU A 139 -27.09 -4.95 1.63
N GLU A 140 -27.91 -4.08 1.06
CA GLU A 140 -29.29 -3.82 1.50
C GLU A 140 -29.37 -3.56 3.02
N PRO A 141 -28.61 -2.57 3.54
CA PRO A 141 -28.44 -2.40 4.98
C PRO A 141 -29.73 -1.94 5.67
N ARG A 142 -29.90 -2.30 6.95
CA ARG A 142 -31.01 -1.83 7.80
C ARG A 142 -30.89 -0.34 8.10
N SER A 143 -29.66 0.13 8.32
CA SER A 143 -29.34 1.54 8.50
C SER A 143 -28.05 1.89 7.79
N HIS A 144 -27.98 3.08 7.19
CA HIS A 144 -26.79 3.59 6.50
C HIS A 144 -26.52 5.03 6.93
N LEU A 145 -25.55 5.21 7.83
CA LEU A 145 -25.19 6.50 8.41
C LEU A 145 -24.06 7.13 7.61
N LEU A 146 -24.34 8.25 6.95
CA LEU A 146 -23.39 9.02 6.14
C LEU A 146 -22.82 10.17 6.97
N LEU A 147 -21.57 10.07 7.44
CA LEU A 147 -20.90 11.10 8.23
C LEU A 147 -20.05 11.99 7.30
N GLU A 148 -20.62 13.12 6.89
CA GLU A 148 -19.99 14.06 5.95
C GLU A 148 -19.96 15.48 6.52
N PRO A 149 -18.81 16.02 6.94
CA PRO A 149 -18.73 17.39 7.45
C PRO A 149 -18.94 18.44 6.35
N ASP A 150 -18.66 18.15 5.09
CA ASP A 150 -18.97 19.03 3.96
C ASP A 150 -20.38 18.72 3.38
N ALA A 151 -21.36 18.47 4.27
CA ALA A 151 -22.70 17.99 3.91
C ALA A 151 -23.40 18.86 2.87
N GLU A 152 -23.32 20.18 2.97
CA GLU A 152 -23.98 21.10 2.00
C GLU A 152 -23.46 20.93 0.58
N LEU A 153 -22.15 20.69 0.43
CA LEU A 153 -21.50 20.48 -0.86
C LEU A 153 -21.92 19.14 -1.47
N TYR A 154 -21.95 18.08 -0.65
CA TYR A 154 -22.15 16.72 -1.13
C TYR A 154 -23.61 16.27 -1.15
N LYS A 155 -24.51 16.96 -0.45
CA LYS A 155 -25.94 16.61 -0.37
C LYS A 155 -26.59 16.37 -1.75
N PRO A 156 -26.35 17.17 -2.80
CA PRO A 156 -26.93 16.89 -4.12
C PRO A 156 -26.48 15.55 -4.72
N PHE A 157 -25.24 15.14 -4.45
CA PHE A 157 -24.69 13.84 -4.89
C PHE A 157 -25.21 12.69 -4.06
N LEU A 158 -25.42 12.92 -2.76
CA LEU A 158 -25.91 11.92 -1.81
C LEU A 158 -27.43 11.76 -1.83
N GLN A 159 -28.17 12.70 -2.45
CA GLN A 159 -29.64 12.69 -2.45
C GLN A 159 -30.24 11.37 -2.94
N PRO A 160 -29.78 10.75 -4.06
CA PRO A 160 -30.32 9.47 -4.50
C PRO A 160 -30.16 8.34 -3.47
N LEU A 161 -29.10 8.40 -2.65
CA LEU A 161 -28.87 7.45 -1.56
C LEU A 161 -29.72 7.80 -0.32
N LEU A 162 -29.91 9.09 -0.03
CA LEU A 162 -30.76 9.57 1.06
C LEU A 162 -32.25 9.31 0.84
N ASP A 163 -32.67 9.17 -0.42
CA ASP A 163 -34.03 8.78 -0.77
C ASP A 163 -34.29 7.29 -0.50
N GLN A 164 -33.24 6.47 -0.29
CA GLN A 164 -33.36 5.07 0.10
C GLN A 164 -33.71 4.93 1.59
N PRO A 165 -34.54 3.93 1.97
CA PRO A 165 -34.92 3.71 3.35
C PRO A 165 -33.70 3.40 4.24
N GLY A 166 -33.74 3.88 5.49
CA GLY A 166 -32.69 3.62 6.48
C GLY A 166 -31.41 4.45 6.29
N THR A 167 -31.33 5.31 5.26
CA THR A 167 -30.16 6.18 5.04
C THR A 167 -30.31 7.52 5.76
N THR A 168 -29.27 7.97 6.45
CA THR A 168 -29.27 9.26 7.16
C THR A 168 -27.97 10.03 6.95
N LEU A 169 -28.07 11.31 6.55
CA LEU A 169 -26.93 12.23 6.47
C LEU A 169 -26.69 12.93 7.81
N ILE A 170 -25.49 12.77 8.35
CA ILE A 170 -25.05 13.40 9.59
C ILE A 170 -23.93 14.39 9.27
N PRO A 171 -24.13 15.70 9.44
CA PRO A 171 -23.13 16.74 9.14
C PRO A 171 -22.05 16.80 10.22
N LYS A 172 -21.33 15.69 10.42
CA LYS A 172 -20.29 15.48 11.43
C LYS A 172 -19.09 14.76 10.81
N SER A 173 -17.93 15.01 11.37
CA SER A 173 -16.67 14.41 10.96
C SER A 173 -16.47 13.03 11.57
N GLY A 174 -16.33 12.02 10.71
CA GLY A 174 -15.98 10.65 11.11
C GLY A 174 -14.57 10.49 11.68
N ILE A 175 -13.70 11.51 11.56
CA ILE A 175 -12.32 11.48 12.07
C ILE A 175 -12.13 12.25 13.39
N ILE A 176 -13.16 12.96 13.86
CA ILE A 176 -13.11 13.68 15.14
C ILE A 176 -13.83 12.83 16.18
N TRP A 177 -13.09 12.29 17.16
CA TRP A 177 -13.62 11.26 18.07
C TRP A 177 -14.82 11.72 18.88
N ARG A 178 -14.83 12.99 19.29
CA ARG A 178 -15.98 13.59 19.97
C ARG A 178 -17.25 13.51 19.11
N GLU A 179 -17.12 13.81 17.82
CA GLU A 179 -18.24 13.79 16.89
C GLU A 179 -18.65 12.36 16.54
N LEU A 180 -17.67 11.49 16.31
CA LEU A 180 -17.92 10.07 16.07
C LEU A 180 -18.64 9.41 17.26
N ASN A 181 -18.17 9.61 18.48
CA ASN A 181 -18.80 9.07 19.69
C ASN A 181 -20.22 9.59 19.91
N SER A 182 -20.53 10.80 19.42
CA SER A 182 -21.90 11.32 19.48
C SER A 182 -22.87 10.63 18.51
N VAL A 183 -22.35 9.85 17.56
CA VAL A 183 -23.14 9.03 16.62
C VAL A 183 -23.15 7.56 17.05
N LEU A 184 -22.15 7.09 17.81
CA LEU A 184 -22.11 5.72 18.36
C LEU A 184 -23.01 5.58 19.59
N THR A 185 -24.30 5.88 19.41
CA THR A 185 -25.34 5.83 20.45
C THR A 185 -26.48 4.93 19.98
N PRO A 186 -27.29 4.38 20.91
CA PRO A 186 -28.47 3.59 20.56
C PRO A 186 -29.51 4.35 19.73
N GLU A 187 -29.45 5.69 19.71
CA GLU A 187 -30.32 6.54 18.87
C GLU A 187 -30.04 6.32 17.37
N PHE A 188 -28.77 6.25 16.98
CA PHE A 188 -28.37 6.05 15.59
C PHE A 188 -28.12 4.58 15.24
N LEU A 189 -27.75 3.77 16.24
CA LEU A 189 -27.43 2.34 16.07
C LEU A 189 -28.28 1.49 17.05
N PRO A 190 -29.61 1.45 16.88
CA PRO A 190 -30.51 0.75 17.82
C PRO A 190 -30.32 -0.77 17.83
N HIS A 191 -29.78 -1.34 16.76
CA HIS A 191 -29.58 -2.78 16.61
C HIS A 191 -28.21 -3.26 17.12
N GLN A 192 -27.32 -2.33 17.50
CA GLN A 192 -25.98 -2.66 17.94
C GLN A 192 -25.92 -2.77 19.46
N THR A 193 -25.53 -3.95 19.94
CA THR A 193 -25.32 -4.23 21.36
C THR A 193 -23.84 -4.38 21.65
N ILE A 194 -23.43 -3.98 22.85
CA ILE A 194 -22.06 -4.21 23.31
C ILE A 194 -21.98 -5.69 23.72
N PRO A 195 -21.14 -6.52 23.06
CA PRO A 195 -21.02 -7.92 23.42
C PRO A 195 -20.25 -8.09 24.73
N ASP A 196 -20.51 -9.20 25.45
CA ASP A 196 -19.73 -9.58 26.64
C ASP A 196 -18.29 -9.92 26.26
N ASP A 197 -18.10 -10.55 25.09
CA ASP A 197 -16.80 -10.83 24.49
C ASP A 197 -16.49 -9.83 23.36
N ILE A 198 -15.60 -8.88 23.64
CA ILE A 198 -15.14 -7.87 22.66
C ILE A 198 -14.34 -8.48 21.50
N THR A 199 -13.83 -9.71 21.65
CA THR A 199 -13.08 -10.41 20.61
C THR A 199 -13.99 -11.17 19.65
N ALA A 200 -15.29 -11.23 19.94
CA ALA A 200 -16.27 -11.83 19.05
C ALA A 200 -16.39 -11.01 17.76
N ARG A 201 -16.47 -11.73 16.65
CA ARG A 201 -16.60 -11.14 15.32
C ARG A 201 -17.98 -10.52 15.12
N ASN A 202 -18.03 -9.29 14.62
CA ASN A 202 -19.28 -8.59 14.34
C ASN A 202 -19.55 -8.55 12.82
N ASP A 203 -20.61 -9.24 12.39
CA ASP A 203 -21.12 -9.24 11.00
C ASP A 203 -22.34 -8.32 10.81
N THR A 204 -22.88 -7.74 11.90
CA THR A 204 -24.06 -6.85 11.87
C THR A 204 -23.70 -5.38 11.67
N LEU A 205 -22.42 -5.00 11.73
CA LEU A 205 -21.92 -3.65 11.51
C LEU A 205 -20.77 -3.68 10.50
N LEU A 206 -20.82 -2.78 9.51
CA LEU A 206 -19.74 -2.55 8.55
C LEU A 206 -19.35 -1.08 8.55
N VAL A 207 -18.06 -0.79 8.53
CA VAL A 207 -17.56 0.59 8.40
C VAL A 207 -16.89 0.75 7.05
N THR A 208 -17.24 1.81 6.33
CA THR A 208 -16.52 2.25 5.13
C THR A 208 -16.00 3.67 5.35
N ALA A 209 -14.81 3.98 4.83
CA ALA A 209 -14.20 5.28 5.02
C ALA A 209 -13.39 5.73 3.81
N ASN A 210 -13.54 6.99 3.40
CA ASN A 210 -12.66 7.60 2.42
C ASN A 210 -11.69 8.60 3.06
N LEU A 211 -10.44 8.17 3.23
CA LEU A 211 -9.36 8.95 3.82
C LEU A 211 -8.39 9.51 2.75
N CYS A 212 -8.72 9.40 1.47
CA CYS A 212 -7.86 9.86 0.38
C CYS A 212 -7.84 11.40 0.30
N LEU A 213 -6.65 11.97 0.51
CA LEU A 213 -6.40 13.41 0.43
C LEU A 213 -5.21 13.71 -0.49
N HIS A 214 -5.39 14.62 -1.45
CA HIS A 214 -4.34 15.11 -2.34
C HIS A 214 -4.40 16.65 -2.51
N PRO A 215 -3.33 17.41 -2.21
CA PRO A 215 -2.08 16.95 -1.58
C PRO A 215 -2.32 16.47 -0.14
N LYS A 216 -1.38 15.68 0.39
CA LYS A 216 -1.45 15.19 1.77
C LYS A 216 -1.57 16.33 2.77
N LYS A 217 -2.49 16.21 3.72
CA LYS A 217 -2.60 17.13 4.85
C LYS A 217 -1.82 16.62 6.04
N ARG A 218 -0.67 17.23 6.30
CA ARG A 218 0.12 16.96 7.50
C ARG A 218 -0.65 17.40 8.75
N PHE A 219 -0.61 16.60 9.81
CA PHE A 219 -1.21 16.97 11.09
C PHE A 219 -0.32 16.56 12.24
N LEU A 220 0.02 17.52 13.11
CA LEU A 220 0.99 17.34 14.18
C LEU A 220 2.32 16.74 13.65
N ARG A 221 2.74 15.60 14.23
CA ARG A 221 3.94 14.85 13.85
C ARG A 221 3.67 13.79 12.76
N PHE A 222 2.42 13.62 12.32
CA PHE A 222 2.07 12.68 11.28
C PHE A 222 2.18 13.33 9.90
N ASP A 223 2.75 12.59 8.95
CA ASP A 223 2.90 13.02 7.56
C ASP A 223 1.54 13.27 6.87
N SER A 224 0.49 12.58 7.32
CA SER A 224 -0.89 12.77 6.86
C SER A 224 -1.91 12.52 7.98
N ILE A 225 -3.07 13.19 7.89
CA ILE A 225 -4.24 12.92 8.74
C ILE A 225 -4.71 11.47 8.56
N ALA A 226 -4.75 10.97 7.32
CA ALA A 226 -5.15 9.60 7.03
C ALA A 226 -4.32 8.58 7.82
N ARG A 227 -3.00 8.80 7.91
CA ARG A 227 -2.10 7.92 8.67
C ARG A 227 -2.35 7.96 10.19
N LEU A 228 -2.71 9.12 10.73
CA LEU A 228 -3.12 9.22 12.14
C LEU A 228 -4.37 8.37 12.39
N VAL A 229 -5.40 8.56 11.55
CA VAL A 229 -6.68 7.85 11.65
C VAL A 229 -6.49 6.34 11.52
N LEU A 230 -5.70 5.89 10.54
CA LEU A 230 -5.36 4.48 10.37
C LEU A 230 -4.68 3.88 11.61
N HIS A 231 -3.73 4.60 12.22
CA HIS A 231 -3.09 4.13 13.46
C HIS A 231 -4.12 3.95 14.59
N GLN A 232 -5.10 4.84 14.69
CA GLN A 232 -6.14 4.73 15.71
C GLN A 232 -7.12 3.59 15.40
N PHE A 233 -7.46 3.35 14.13
CA PHE A 233 -8.30 2.22 13.72
C PHE A 233 -7.63 0.87 13.95
N ILE A 234 -6.31 0.77 13.77
CA ILE A 234 -5.54 -0.44 14.06
C ILE A 234 -5.42 -0.68 15.57
N ASP A 235 -5.39 0.38 16.38
CA ASP A 235 -5.32 0.27 17.85
C ASP A 235 -6.70 -0.02 18.50
N ALA A 236 -7.79 0.33 17.81
CA ALA A 236 -9.15 0.20 18.32
C ALA A 236 -9.54 -1.25 18.72
N PRO A 237 -9.23 -2.31 17.96
CA PRO A 237 -9.57 -3.69 18.34
C PRO A 237 -8.92 -4.11 19.66
N ARG A 238 -7.70 -3.62 19.95
CA ARG A 238 -6.99 -3.94 21.20
C ARG A 238 -7.66 -3.34 22.43
N THR A 239 -8.25 -2.17 22.27
CA THR A 239 -8.84 -1.39 23.37
C THR A 239 -10.36 -1.52 23.46
N GLY A 240 -11.00 -2.17 22.49
CA GLY A 240 -12.47 -2.21 22.38
C GLY A 240 -13.09 -0.81 22.21
N THR A 241 -12.38 0.11 21.56
CA THR A 241 -12.82 1.51 21.40
C THR A 241 -13.41 1.78 20.02
N LEU A 242 -14.01 2.96 19.83
CA LEU A 242 -14.64 3.40 18.58
C LEU A 242 -15.71 2.38 18.13
N PHE A 243 -15.63 1.90 16.89
CA PHE A 243 -16.51 0.88 16.32
C PHE A 243 -16.32 -0.50 16.98
N GLN A 244 -15.12 -0.77 17.48
CA GLN A 244 -14.74 -2.08 18.00
C GLN A 244 -15.34 -2.35 19.39
N ARG A 245 -16.03 -1.37 19.98
CA ARG A 245 -16.86 -1.56 21.19
C ARG A 245 -18.03 -2.52 20.98
N TYR A 246 -18.42 -2.74 19.72
CA TYR A 246 -19.50 -3.65 19.33
C TYR A 246 -18.98 -5.04 18.91
N GLY A 247 -17.71 -5.36 19.19
CA GLY A 247 -17.02 -6.56 18.70
C GLY A 247 -16.06 -6.24 17.54
N LEU A 248 -15.51 -7.27 16.90
CA LEU A 248 -14.56 -7.10 15.78
C LEU A 248 -15.28 -6.74 14.48
N VAL A 249 -15.35 -5.43 14.20
CA VAL A 249 -16.03 -4.83 13.05
C VAL A 249 -15.10 -4.77 11.84
N ARG A 250 -15.61 -5.22 10.67
CA ARG A 250 -14.89 -5.12 9.39
C ARG A 250 -14.88 -3.67 8.89
N MET A 251 -13.74 -3.23 8.37
CA MET A 251 -13.55 -1.88 7.81
C MET A 251 -13.11 -1.94 6.34
N LEU A 252 -13.73 -1.16 5.46
CA LEU A 252 -13.33 -0.93 4.07
C LEU A 252 -12.82 0.50 3.93
N ILE A 253 -11.53 0.68 3.66
CA ILE A 253 -10.90 2.00 3.76
C ILE A 253 -10.23 2.37 2.44
N TRP A 254 -10.64 3.48 1.84
CA TRP A 254 -9.91 4.14 0.79
C TRP A 254 -8.81 5.00 1.40
N ALA A 255 -7.56 4.70 1.06
CA ALA A 255 -6.40 5.47 1.52
C ALA A 255 -5.38 5.62 0.38
N THR A 256 -4.55 6.66 0.45
CA THR A 256 -3.48 6.82 -0.53
C THR A 256 -2.42 5.72 -0.33
N PRO A 257 -1.81 5.19 -1.41
CA PRO A 257 -0.82 4.13 -1.28
C PRO A 257 0.37 4.50 -0.38
N GLU A 258 0.74 5.78 -0.35
CA GLU A 258 1.81 6.28 0.50
C GLU A 258 1.43 6.32 1.99
N ASP A 259 0.15 6.45 2.33
CA ASP A 259 -0.32 6.35 3.72
C ASP A 259 -0.37 4.89 4.20
N MET A 260 -0.65 3.95 3.29
CA MET A 260 -0.71 2.52 3.57
C MET A 260 0.66 1.83 3.61
N ALA A 261 1.68 2.41 2.98
CA ALA A 261 3.00 1.79 2.80
C ALA A 261 3.73 1.39 4.11
N SER A 262 3.36 1.96 5.26
CA SER A 262 3.92 1.55 6.57
C SER A 262 3.17 0.43 7.27
N PHE A 263 1.91 0.19 6.89
CA PHE A 263 1.05 -0.81 7.48
C PHE A 263 1.07 -2.10 6.65
N LEU A 264 1.08 -1.98 5.31
CA LEU A 264 1.22 -3.09 4.37
C LEU A 264 2.54 -2.99 3.58
N PRO A 265 3.68 -3.26 4.22
CA PRO A 265 4.98 -3.17 3.57
C PRO A 265 5.19 -4.31 2.56
N ARG A 266 5.56 -3.98 1.32
CA ARG A 266 5.99 -4.97 0.32
C ARG A 266 7.44 -5.45 0.50
N THR A 267 8.24 -4.70 1.26
CA THR A 267 9.65 -5.03 1.52
C THR A 267 9.96 -5.06 3.01
N ILE A 268 10.90 -5.90 3.42
CA ILE A 268 11.21 -6.12 4.84
C ILE A 268 11.73 -4.84 5.53
N GLN A 269 12.44 -3.95 4.82
CA GLN A 269 12.95 -2.71 5.42
C GLN A 269 11.85 -1.70 5.78
N LYS A 270 10.68 -1.84 5.16
CA LYS A 270 9.48 -1.06 5.50
C LYS A 270 8.65 -1.73 6.58
N ARG A 271 8.92 -2.99 6.93
CA ARG A 271 8.31 -3.70 8.07
C ARG A 271 8.85 -3.16 9.39
N ARG A 272 8.29 -2.03 9.81
CA ARG A 272 8.59 -1.35 11.07
C ARG A 272 7.48 -1.60 12.09
N ARG A 273 7.54 -0.90 13.23
CA ARG A 273 6.56 -0.98 14.32
C ARG A 273 5.11 -1.07 13.83
N GLN A 274 4.70 -0.21 12.88
CA GLN A 274 3.32 -0.16 12.42
C GLN A 274 2.85 -1.44 11.72
N ALA A 275 3.68 -2.03 10.84
CA ALA A 275 3.35 -3.28 10.17
C ALA A 275 3.27 -4.44 11.18
N ILE A 276 4.21 -4.48 12.13
CA ILE A 276 4.22 -5.48 13.20
C ILE A 276 2.96 -5.34 14.07
N GLU A 277 2.55 -4.12 14.39
CA GLU A 277 1.29 -3.87 15.12
C GLU A 277 0.05 -4.30 14.35
N CYS A 278 0.05 -4.15 13.02
CA CYS A 278 -1.02 -4.69 12.17
C CYS A 278 -1.08 -6.21 12.26
N ASP A 279 0.06 -6.88 12.06
CA ASP A 279 0.17 -8.34 12.11
C ASP A 279 -0.28 -8.92 13.46
N PHE A 280 -0.05 -8.20 14.56
CA PHE A 280 -0.46 -8.65 15.90
C PHE A 280 -1.91 -8.34 16.26
N THR A 281 -2.51 -7.32 15.65
CA THR A 281 -3.83 -6.81 16.09
C THR A 281 -4.95 -7.20 15.14
N LEU A 282 -4.64 -7.34 13.85
CA LEU A 282 -5.62 -7.65 12.81
C LEU A 282 -5.39 -9.06 12.31
N GLU A 283 -6.46 -9.85 12.21
CA GLU A 283 -6.40 -11.14 11.55
C GLU A 283 -6.07 -10.96 10.05
N TRP A 284 -6.80 -10.05 9.38
CA TRP A 284 -6.62 -9.76 7.96
C TRP A 284 -6.51 -8.26 7.69
N MET A 285 -5.44 -7.86 7.01
CA MET A 285 -5.28 -6.55 6.38
C MET A 285 -4.80 -6.77 4.95
N GLN A 286 -5.62 -6.42 3.97
CA GLN A 286 -5.37 -6.73 2.56
C GLN A 286 -5.65 -5.51 1.67
N GLU A 287 -4.82 -5.34 0.65
CA GLU A 287 -5.04 -4.37 -0.42
C GLU A 287 -6.07 -4.96 -1.39
N VAL A 288 -7.24 -4.34 -1.49
CA VAL A 288 -8.35 -4.75 -2.36
C VAL A 288 -8.12 -4.24 -3.78
N CYS A 289 -7.91 -2.93 -3.90
CA CYS A 289 -7.52 -2.29 -5.14
C CYS A 289 -6.43 -1.26 -4.88
N GLY A 290 -5.60 -1.01 -5.89
CA GLY A 290 -4.54 -0.04 -5.77
C GLY A 290 -3.73 0.08 -7.06
N LYS A 291 -2.76 0.98 -7.01
CA LYS A 291 -1.80 1.16 -8.09
C LYS A 291 -0.59 0.28 -7.82
N GLU A 292 -0.01 -0.29 -8.87
CA GLU A 292 1.28 -0.94 -8.77
C GLU A 292 2.36 0.07 -8.32
N LEU A 293 2.79 -0.06 -7.07
CA LEU A 293 3.81 0.78 -6.47
C LEU A 293 5.19 0.12 -6.60
N ALA A 294 5.98 0.61 -7.54
CA ALA A 294 7.42 0.37 -7.50
C ALA A 294 8.03 1.20 -6.35
N SER A 295 8.52 0.53 -5.31
CA SER A 295 9.26 1.19 -4.23
C SER A 295 10.56 1.74 -4.78
N GLU A 296 10.74 3.07 -4.72
CA GLU A 296 11.90 3.75 -5.32
C GLU A 296 13.23 3.39 -4.63
N TYR A 297 13.19 3.09 -3.33
CA TYR A 297 14.39 2.96 -2.50
C TYR A 297 14.74 1.53 -2.12
N TYR A 298 13.73 0.73 -1.78
CA TYR A 298 13.90 -0.67 -1.40
C TYR A 298 13.29 -1.55 -2.47
N ILE A 299 14.06 -2.52 -2.95
CA ILE A 299 13.69 -3.44 -4.01
C ILE A 299 13.87 -4.85 -3.48
N ARG A 300 13.00 -5.75 -3.92
CA ARG A 300 13.07 -7.19 -3.68
C ARG A 300 13.27 -7.91 -5.00
N ASP A 301 13.64 -9.18 -4.92
CA ASP A 301 13.81 -10.02 -6.10
C ASP A 301 12.47 -10.19 -6.83
N GLU A 302 12.49 -9.96 -8.15
CA GLU A 302 11.31 -10.08 -9.01
C GLU A 302 10.76 -11.52 -9.04
N ALA A 303 11.61 -12.53 -8.85
CA ALA A 303 11.15 -13.91 -8.77
C ALA A 303 10.16 -14.13 -7.60
N ILE A 304 10.32 -13.40 -6.48
CA ILE A 304 9.37 -13.44 -5.35
C ILE A 304 8.01 -12.89 -5.78
N ASP A 305 8.01 -11.76 -6.47
CA ASP A 305 6.79 -11.12 -6.98
C ASP A 305 6.06 -12.05 -7.97
N GLN A 306 6.81 -12.65 -8.91
CA GLN A 306 6.29 -13.55 -9.93
C GLN A 306 5.74 -14.86 -9.31
N ALA A 307 6.45 -15.49 -8.38
CA ALA A 307 5.98 -16.69 -7.69
C ALA A 307 4.73 -16.40 -6.83
N SER A 308 4.71 -15.27 -6.11
CA SER A 308 3.54 -14.84 -5.33
C SER A 308 2.33 -14.55 -6.23
N LEU A 309 2.56 -14.04 -7.44
CA LEU A 309 1.52 -13.73 -8.40
C LEU A 309 0.95 -15.01 -9.03
N ALA A 310 1.81 -15.96 -9.41
CA ALA A 310 1.40 -17.27 -9.90
C ALA A 310 0.52 -18.00 -8.88
N ALA A 311 0.95 -18.06 -7.62
CA ALA A 311 0.15 -18.64 -6.52
C ALA A 311 -1.17 -17.89 -6.28
N THR A 312 -1.24 -16.60 -6.61
CA THR A 312 -2.49 -15.83 -6.53
C THR A 312 -3.41 -16.16 -7.70
N ILE A 313 -2.89 -16.30 -8.91
CA ILE A 313 -3.65 -16.75 -10.09
C ILE A 313 -4.25 -18.14 -9.87
N GLU A 314 -3.50 -19.06 -9.29
CA GLU A 314 -4.01 -20.40 -8.93
C GLU A 314 -5.16 -20.33 -7.93
N ARG A 315 -5.01 -19.53 -6.86
CA ARG A 315 -6.09 -19.31 -5.88
C ARG A 315 -7.31 -18.64 -6.49
N MET A 316 -7.12 -17.70 -7.41
CA MET A 316 -8.21 -17.05 -8.13
C MET A 316 -8.97 -18.07 -8.99
N ARG A 317 -8.26 -18.91 -9.75
CA ARG A 317 -8.87 -20.00 -10.54
C ARG A 317 -9.64 -20.97 -9.65
N ALA A 318 -9.06 -21.36 -8.50
CA ALA A 318 -9.74 -22.25 -7.54
C ALA A 318 -11.01 -21.61 -6.93
N ALA A 319 -11.03 -20.29 -6.79
CA ALA A 319 -12.18 -19.54 -6.30
C ALA A 319 -13.16 -19.10 -7.40
N ASN A 320 -12.95 -19.50 -8.66
CA ASN A 320 -13.69 -19.01 -9.84
C ASN A 320 -13.73 -17.47 -9.92
N LEU A 321 -12.63 -16.82 -9.53
CA LEU A 321 -12.44 -15.37 -9.61
C LEU A 321 -11.64 -15.02 -10.86
N GLU A 322 -12.14 -14.07 -11.63
CA GLU A 322 -11.46 -13.53 -12.81
C GLU A 322 -11.04 -12.07 -12.57
N MET A 323 -9.90 -11.68 -13.14
CA MET A 323 -9.50 -10.27 -13.13
C MET A 323 -10.41 -9.47 -14.07
N PRO A 324 -10.99 -8.34 -13.63
CA PRO A 324 -11.82 -7.52 -14.50
C PRO A 324 -11.03 -6.97 -15.70
N ALA A 325 -11.63 -7.01 -16.89
CA ALA A 325 -11.00 -6.58 -18.13
C ALA A 325 -10.60 -5.09 -18.11
N GLY A 326 -9.32 -4.83 -18.41
CA GLY A 326 -8.69 -3.52 -18.36
C GLY A 326 -8.14 -3.12 -16.99
N ARG A 327 -8.17 -4.04 -16.01
CA ARG A 327 -7.58 -3.85 -14.65
C ARG A 327 -6.35 -4.73 -14.41
N GLU A 328 -5.93 -5.49 -15.42
CA GLU A 328 -4.77 -6.36 -15.35
C GLU A 328 -3.49 -5.52 -15.24
N SER A 329 -2.62 -5.84 -14.27
CA SER A 329 -1.28 -5.25 -14.22
C SER A 329 -0.39 -5.86 -15.31
N ALA A 330 0.69 -5.15 -15.68
CA ALA A 330 1.67 -5.68 -16.63
C ALA A 330 2.26 -7.01 -16.13
N ALA A 331 2.60 -7.07 -14.83
CA ALA A 331 3.09 -8.29 -14.19
C ALA A 331 2.06 -9.44 -14.24
N PHE A 332 0.76 -9.15 -14.14
CA PHE A 332 -0.30 -10.15 -14.26
C PHE A 332 -0.38 -10.74 -15.67
N LEU A 333 -0.33 -9.88 -16.68
CA LEU A 333 -0.32 -10.31 -18.08
C LEU A 333 0.94 -11.13 -18.43
N GLU A 334 2.09 -10.75 -17.89
CA GLU A 334 3.33 -11.52 -18.04
C GLU A 334 3.26 -12.87 -17.35
N ALA A 335 2.72 -12.93 -16.14
CA ALA A 335 2.56 -14.18 -15.40
C ALA A 335 1.61 -15.16 -16.11
N LEU A 336 0.57 -14.65 -16.80
CA LEU A 336 -0.32 -15.49 -17.61
C LEU A 336 0.35 -16.08 -18.86
N LYS A 337 1.35 -15.39 -19.42
CA LYS A 337 2.08 -15.83 -20.63
C LYS A 337 3.19 -16.84 -20.32
N ARG A 338 3.65 -16.91 -19.08
CA ARG A 338 4.75 -17.79 -18.70
C ARG A 338 4.24 -19.20 -18.43
N GLU A 339 4.89 -20.17 -19.05
CA GLU A 339 4.65 -21.60 -18.78
C GLU A 339 5.36 -22.04 -17.49
N GLU A 340 6.56 -21.52 -17.23
CA GLU A 340 7.35 -21.87 -16.05
C GLU A 340 7.32 -20.75 -14.99
N VAL A 341 6.92 -21.12 -13.77
CA VAL A 341 6.96 -20.23 -12.61
C VAL A 341 8.39 -20.23 -12.04
N PRO A 342 9.05 -19.06 -11.94
CA PRO A 342 10.39 -18.99 -11.40
C PRO A 342 10.37 -19.35 -9.92
N VAL A 343 11.24 -20.26 -9.51
CA VAL A 343 11.42 -20.63 -8.10
C VAL A 343 12.34 -19.60 -7.44
N PRO A 344 11.85 -18.82 -6.45
CA PRO A 344 12.68 -17.83 -5.79
C PRO A 344 13.91 -18.48 -5.15
N GLY A 345 15.10 -17.91 -5.37
CA GLY A 345 16.35 -18.36 -4.75
C GLY A 345 17.12 -19.39 -5.56
N MET A 346 16.60 -19.84 -6.71
CA MET A 346 17.34 -20.72 -7.63
C MET A 346 18.23 -19.96 -8.62
N GLN A 347 17.81 -18.75 -8.99
CA GLN A 347 18.55 -17.87 -9.91
C GLN A 347 19.08 -16.64 -9.16
N PRO A 348 20.11 -15.97 -9.70
CA PRO A 348 20.52 -14.66 -9.21
C PRO A 348 19.35 -13.68 -9.17
N PRO A 349 19.21 -12.90 -8.08
CA PRO A 349 18.07 -12.00 -7.92
C PRO A 349 18.08 -10.90 -8.98
N THR A 350 16.91 -10.66 -9.57
CA THR A 350 16.72 -9.56 -10.52
C THR A 350 15.99 -8.43 -9.81
N MET A 351 16.62 -7.25 -9.76
CA MET A 351 16.07 -6.07 -9.09
C MET A 351 15.63 -5.04 -10.14
N THR A 352 14.33 -4.92 -10.37
CA THR A 352 13.78 -3.98 -11.37
C THR A 352 13.95 -2.54 -10.93
N ARG A 353 14.77 -1.78 -11.68
CA ARG A 353 15.07 -0.36 -11.41
C ARG A 353 14.44 0.51 -12.49
N ARG A 354 14.07 1.75 -12.15
CA ARG A 354 13.46 2.71 -13.12
C ARG A 354 14.28 2.91 -14.39
N TYR A 355 15.60 2.85 -14.28
CA TYR A 355 16.48 3.05 -15.43
C TYR A 355 16.44 1.89 -16.42
N HIS A 356 15.90 0.71 -16.05
CA HIS A 356 15.71 -0.41 -16.98
C HIS A 356 14.72 -0.04 -18.09
N ASN A 357 13.60 0.61 -17.75
CA ASN A 357 12.61 1.05 -18.74
C ASN A 357 13.22 2.08 -19.70
N VAL A 358 13.92 3.08 -19.15
CA VAL A 358 14.60 4.10 -19.98
C VAL A 358 15.67 3.46 -20.86
N LEU A 359 16.41 2.48 -20.35
CA LEU A 359 17.39 1.74 -21.14
C LEU A 359 16.71 0.94 -22.26
N ALA A 360 15.60 0.25 -21.98
CA ALA A 360 14.85 -0.51 -22.97
C ALA A 360 14.32 0.40 -24.09
N ASP A 361 13.74 1.56 -23.74
CA ASP A 361 13.24 2.55 -24.70
C ASP A 361 14.37 3.09 -25.58
N LEU A 362 15.54 3.41 -25.00
CA LEU A 362 16.71 3.88 -25.74
C LEU A 362 17.28 2.80 -26.67
N VAL A 363 17.31 1.54 -26.23
CA VAL A 363 17.76 0.41 -27.04
C VAL A 363 16.80 0.16 -28.22
N ALA A 364 15.48 0.22 -27.98
CA ALA A 364 14.47 0.11 -29.03
C ALA A 364 14.61 1.25 -30.06
N THR A 365 14.74 2.49 -29.58
CA THR A 365 14.96 3.66 -30.44
C THR A 365 16.23 3.54 -31.28
N THR A 366 17.31 3.00 -30.68
CA THR A 366 18.56 2.74 -31.40
C THR A 366 18.37 1.73 -32.53
N ALA A 367 17.60 0.67 -32.28
CA ALA A 367 17.30 -0.37 -33.27
C ALA A 367 16.46 0.17 -34.43
N GLU A 368 15.46 1.02 -34.14
CA GLU A 368 14.60 1.66 -35.15
C GLU A 368 15.35 2.68 -36.01
N GLN A 369 16.26 3.46 -35.41
CA GLN A 369 16.99 4.54 -36.09
C GLN A 369 18.30 4.10 -36.73
N GLY A 370 18.67 2.81 -36.64
CA GLY A 370 19.93 2.29 -37.16
C GLY A 370 21.17 2.77 -36.39
N GLY A 371 21.00 3.25 -35.16
CA GLY A 371 22.06 3.75 -34.29
C GLY A 371 21.81 5.15 -33.75
N LEU A 372 22.12 5.38 -32.47
CA LEU A 372 22.16 6.72 -31.88
C LEU A 372 23.51 7.39 -32.17
N ASN A 373 23.49 8.70 -32.39
CA ASN A 373 24.71 9.50 -32.51
C ASN A 373 25.56 9.37 -31.23
N LYS A 374 26.83 9.01 -31.36
CA LYS A 374 27.76 8.76 -30.24
C LYS A 374 27.94 9.97 -29.31
N ASP A 375 27.76 11.18 -29.83
CA ASP A 375 27.90 12.41 -29.04
C ASP A 375 26.60 12.83 -28.34
N SER A 376 25.47 12.21 -28.69
CA SER A 376 24.16 12.53 -28.11
C SER A 376 24.09 12.19 -26.62
N GLN A 377 23.26 12.93 -25.90
CA GLN A 377 22.98 12.65 -24.48
C GLN A 377 22.28 11.29 -24.30
N GLU A 378 21.48 10.88 -25.27
CA GLU A 378 20.79 9.59 -25.30
C GLU A 378 21.79 8.43 -25.38
N PHE A 379 22.80 8.52 -26.26
CA PHE A 379 23.83 7.49 -26.36
C PHE A 379 24.67 7.39 -25.08
N LYS A 380 25.03 8.52 -24.48
CA LYS A 380 25.74 8.58 -23.19
C LYS A 380 24.90 7.96 -22.06
N THR A 381 23.60 8.24 -22.04
CA THR A 381 22.65 7.69 -21.07
C THR A 381 22.49 6.18 -21.25
N MET A 382 22.33 5.72 -22.49
CA MET A 382 22.25 4.30 -22.83
C MET A 382 23.50 3.55 -22.38
N ARG A 383 24.71 4.06 -22.67
CA ARG A 383 25.97 3.44 -22.21
C ARG A 383 26.08 3.39 -20.69
N LEU A 384 25.74 4.49 -20.00
CA LEU A 384 25.77 4.55 -18.55
C LEU A 384 24.82 3.53 -17.93
N TYR A 385 23.58 3.46 -18.42
CA TYR A 385 22.59 2.52 -17.91
C TYR A 385 22.90 1.07 -18.27
N GLY A 386 23.48 0.80 -19.44
CA GLY A 386 23.97 -0.53 -19.80
C GLY A 386 25.11 -1.01 -18.90
N TRP A 387 26.07 -0.13 -18.58
CA TRP A 387 27.14 -0.43 -17.62
C TRP A 387 26.58 -0.70 -16.21
N ARG A 388 25.58 0.08 -15.77
CA ARG A 388 24.89 -0.13 -14.49
C ARG A 388 24.16 -1.46 -14.46
N ALA A 389 23.40 -1.79 -15.50
CA ALA A 389 22.68 -3.06 -15.60
C ALA A 389 23.64 -4.26 -15.50
N THR A 390 24.75 -4.23 -16.23
CA THR A 390 25.79 -5.28 -16.18
C THR A 390 26.40 -5.40 -14.77
N THR A 391 26.62 -4.25 -14.11
CA THR A 391 27.14 -4.21 -12.74
C THR A 391 26.14 -4.80 -11.75
N ASP A 392 24.86 -4.48 -11.90
CA ASP A 392 23.79 -5.00 -11.04
C ASP A 392 23.61 -6.51 -11.20
N VAL A 393 23.76 -7.08 -12.42
CA VAL A 393 23.78 -8.53 -12.64
C VAL A 393 24.93 -9.19 -11.87
N ARG A 394 26.16 -8.68 -12.00
CA ARG A 394 27.33 -9.21 -11.27
C ARG A 394 27.17 -9.11 -9.75
N LYS A 395 26.50 -8.05 -9.26
CA LYS A 395 26.17 -7.93 -7.84
C LYS A 395 25.13 -8.97 -7.43
N GLY A 396 24.11 -9.18 -8.25
CA GLY A 396 23.09 -10.21 -8.05
C GLY A 396 23.71 -11.60 -7.89
N GLU A 397 24.62 -11.97 -8.79
CA GLU A 397 25.38 -13.24 -8.71
C GLU A 397 26.15 -13.37 -7.40
N ARG A 398 26.86 -12.32 -6.97
CA ARG A 398 27.57 -12.32 -5.69
C ARG A 398 26.62 -12.46 -4.51
N PHE A 399 25.50 -11.74 -4.51
CA PHE A 399 24.50 -11.83 -3.45
C PHE A 399 23.88 -13.23 -3.40
N HIS A 400 23.62 -13.83 -4.56
CA HIS A 400 23.12 -15.19 -4.66
C HIS A 400 24.09 -16.21 -4.06
N ASN A 401 25.39 -16.14 -4.40
CA ASN A 401 26.41 -17.03 -3.84
C ASN A 401 26.50 -16.92 -2.32
N LEU A 402 26.47 -15.69 -1.78
CA LEU A 402 26.48 -15.45 -0.34
C LEU A 402 25.23 -16.00 0.35
N THR A 403 24.06 -15.86 -0.27
CA THR A 403 22.81 -16.42 0.26
C THR A 403 22.83 -17.94 0.22
N GLN A 404 23.29 -18.57 -0.86
CA GLN A 404 23.47 -20.02 -0.93
C GLN A 404 24.46 -20.54 0.13
N GLY A 405 25.54 -19.80 0.40
CA GLY A 405 26.48 -20.13 1.49
C GLY A 405 25.79 -20.14 2.85
N LEU A 406 24.91 -19.17 3.11
CA LEU A 406 24.11 -19.12 4.34
C LEU A 406 23.10 -20.27 4.40
N ASP A 407 22.44 -20.59 3.29
CA ASP A 407 21.47 -21.68 3.23
C ASP A 407 22.12 -23.05 3.46
N LYS A 408 23.35 -23.27 2.96
CA LYS A 408 24.14 -24.47 3.29
C LYS A 408 24.42 -24.58 4.78
N ILE A 409 24.80 -23.48 5.43
CA ILE A 409 25.02 -23.46 6.89
C ILE A 409 23.72 -23.80 7.63
N LEU A 410 22.60 -23.19 7.23
CA LEU A 410 21.29 -23.48 7.82
C LEU A 410 20.87 -24.95 7.62
N ALA A 411 21.17 -25.53 6.46
CA ALA A 411 20.92 -26.95 6.18
C ALA A 411 21.77 -27.87 7.07
N LEU A 412 23.04 -27.53 7.32
CA LEU A 412 23.88 -28.28 8.27
C LEU A 412 23.28 -28.27 9.68
N TYR A 413 22.87 -27.10 10.17
CA TYR A 413 22.16 -26.96 11.45
C TYR A 413 20.88 -27.79 11.49
N ALA A 414 20.05 -27.71 10.45
CA ALA A 414 18.77 -28.42 10.38
C ALA A 414 18.95 -29.95 10.29
N SER A 415 20.02 -30.43 9.64
CA SER A 415 20.28 -31.86 9.48
C SER A 415 20.55 -32.59 10.79
N GLY A 416 21.07 -31.89 11.80
CA GLY A 416 21.49 -32.47 13.09
C GLY A 416 22.63 -33.50 13.01
N LYS A 417 23.18 -33.76 11.82
CA LYS A 417 24.22 -34.77 11.54
C LYS A 417 25.62 -34.19 11.42
N ALA A 418 25.73 -32.89 11.17
CA ALA A 418 26.99 -32.20 11.03
C ALA A 418 27.67 -32.01 12.40
N THR A 419 28.99 -32.12 12.44
CA THR A 419 29.75 -31.84 13.66
C THR A 419 29.79 -30.33 13.94
N ALA A 420 29.97 -29.94 15.20
CA ALA A 420 30.08 -28.52 15.56
C ALA A 420 31.27 -27.82 14.86
N GLU A 421 32.34 -28.57 14.58
CA GLU A 421 33.53 -28.07 13.88
C GLU A 421 33.25 -27.79 12.40
N GLU A 422 32.50 -28.68 11.73
CA GLU A 422 32.07 -28.47 10.34
C GLU A 422 31.21 -27.22 10.18
N ILE A 423 30.27 -27.02 11.11
CA ILE A 423 29.41 -25.83 11.13
C ILE A 423 30.24 -24.57 11.35
N ALA A 424 31.14 -24.58 12.34
CA ALA A 424 32.01 -23.44 12.64
C ALA A 424 32.95 -23.09 11.48
N ALA A 425 33.48 -24.10 10.78
CA ALA A 425 34.33 -23.93 9.62
C ALA A 425 33.55 -23.31 8.44
N ALA A 426 32.32 -23.78 8.19
CA ALA A 426 31.45 -23.21 7.16
C ALA A 426 31.06 -21.76 7.46
N GLU A 427 30.71 -21.45 8.71
CA GLU A 427 30.44 -20.08 9.18
C GLU A 427 31.66 -19.17 9.02
N PHE A 428 32.84 -19.64 9.40
CA PHE A 428 34.08 -18.86 9.29
C PHE A 428 34.41 -18.55 7.83
N ALA A 429 34.29 -19.54 6.94
CA ALA A 429 34.53 -19.36 5.51
C ALA A 429 33.57 -18.31 4.91
N TRP A 430 32.28 -18.41 5.21
CA TRP A 430 31.27 -17.45 4.77
C TRP A 430 31.53 -16.05 5.34
N GLN A 431 31.85 -15.94 6.63
CA GLN A 431 32.17 -14.64 7.25
C GLN A 431 33.39 -13.99 6.63
N ARG A 432 34.42 -14.77 6.28
CA ARG A 432 35.61 -14.26 5.58
C ARG A 432 35.23 -13.68 4.23
N GLU A 433 34.43 -14.40 3.44
CA GLU A 433 33.95 -13.91 2.14
C GLU A 433 33.16 -12.60 2.28
N VAL A 434 32.27 -12.49 3.26
CA VAL A 434 31.52 -11.26 3.54
C VAL A 434 32.43 -10.10 3.95
N ARG A 435 33.49 -10.36 4.73
CA ARG A 435 34.46 -9.33 5.17
C ARG A 435 35.35 -8.83 4.04
N GLU A 436 35.63 -9.67 3.05
CA GLU A 436 36.43 -9.32 1.88
C GLU A 436 35.66 -8.48 0.86
N LEU A 437 34.33 -8.34 1.01
CA LEU A 437 33.52 -7.50 0.13
C LEU A 437 33.92 -6.01 0.26
N PRO A 438 33.90 -5.26 -0.86
CA PRO A 438 33.97 -3.81 -0.80
C PRO A 438 32.90 -3.24 0.13
N LYS A 439 33.25 -2.24 0.94
CA LYS A 439 32.36 -1.64 1.96
C LYS A 439 30.97 -1.25 1.42
N THR A 440 30.91 -0.74 0.19
CA THR A 440 29.65 -0.37 -0.47
C THR A 440 28.78 -1.58 -0.76
N LEU A 441 29.38 -2.66 -1.28
CA LEU A 441 28.70 -3.91 -1.58
C LEU A 441 28.27 -4.65 -0.30
N ALA A 442 29.10 -4.64 0.74
CA ALA A 442 28.74 -5.21 2.05
C ALA A 442 27.53 -4.49 2.68
N PHE A 443 27.48 -3.16 2.60
CA PHE A 443 26.34 -2.37 3.06
C PHE A 443 25.07 -2.66 2.26
N GLU A 444 25.21 -2.77 0.94
CA GLU A 444 24.11 -3.10 0.03
C GLU A 444 23.57 -4.52 0.31
N PHE A 445 24.46 -5.51 0.44
CA PHE A 445 24.10 -6.88 0.81
C PHE A 445 23.37 -6.91 2.15
N SER A 446 23.91 -6.26 3.19
CA SER A 446 23.27 -6.19 4.50
C SER A 446 21.87 -5.55 4.45
N THR A 447 21.67 -4.61 3.53
CA THR A 447 20.37 -3.95 3.34
C THR A 447 19.36 -4.86 2.63
N TYR A 448 19.79 -5.64 1.64
CA TYR A 448 18.89 -6.43 0.78
C TYR A 448 18.78 -7.91 1.12
N LYS A 449 19.72 -8.48 1.88
CA LYS A 449 19.77 -9.92 2.20
C LYS A 449 18.44 -10.48 2.71
N ASP A 450 17.67 -9.69 3.46
CA ASP A 450 16.39 -10.10 4.04
C ASP A 450 15.21 -10.00 3.04
N ASN A 451 15.42 -9.40 1.87
CA ASN A 451 14.51 -9.47 0.72
C ASN A 451 14.99 -10.44 -0.37
N LEU A 452 16.12 -11.11 -0.16
CA LEU A 452 16.56 -12.16 -1.08
C LEU A 452 15.85 -13.46 -0.69
N PRO A 453 15.35 -14.21 -1.67
CA PRO A 453 14.80 -15.52 -1.39
C PRO A 453 15.92 -16.45 -0.93
N LYS A 454 15.60 -17.30 0.04
CA LYS A 454 16.47 -18.42 0.42
C LYS A 454 16.29 -19.52 -0.63
N SER A 455 17.39 -20.14 -1.06
CA SER A 455 17.33 -21.34 -1.90
C SER A 455 16.71 -22.46 -1.06
N SER A 456 15.40 -22.66 -1.24
CA SER A 456 14.56 -23.75 -0.72
C SER A 456 15.17 -24.63 0.38
N SER A 457 14.74 -24.41 1.63
CA SER A 457 14.26 -25.56 2.41
C SER A 457 12.77 -25.67 2.07
N PRO A 458 12.25 -26.84 1.64
CA PRO A 458 10.81 -27.03 1.59
C PRO A 458 10.26 -26.76 2.99
N ARG A 459 9.21 -25.94 3.09
CA ARG A 459 8.38 -25.83 4.29
C ARG A 459 7.22 -26.79 4.16
#